data_AF-A0A6M5Y6E2-F1
#
_entry.id   AF-A0A6M5Y6E2-F1
#
_cell.length_a   1.000
_cell.length_b   1.000
_cell.length_c   1.000
_cell.angle_alpha   90.00
_cell.angle_beta   90.00
_cell.angle_gamma   90.00
#
_symmetry.space_group_name_H-M   'P 1'
#
loop_
_entity.id
_entity.type
_entity.pdbx_description
1 polymer ?
#
loop_
_entity_poly.entity_id
_entity_poly.type
_entity_poly.pdbx_seq_one_letter_code
_entity_poly.pdbx_strand_id
1 'polypeptide(L)'
;MNSIVTRSTVETGSRPVSLLAWQHEIESLYNIYYLIDSLLGQSLRLPAETTDRYRNLQWLLMKTVEQFLAEMDEQTELDKSQPTTMELLRKHITIMKRLNAYANMVLS
;
A
#
# COMPACT_ATOMS: atom_id res chain seq x y z
N MET A 1 41.62 30.51 -21.15
CA MET A 1 40.35 30.79 -20.45
C MET A 1 39.40 29.66 -20.82
N ASN A 2 39.21 28.69 -19.92
CA ASN A 2 38.38 27.52 -20.14
C ASN A 2 36.97 27.80 -19.60
N SER A 3 35.97 27.76 -20.47
CA SER A 3 34.57 27.66 -20.07
C SER A 3 34.05 26.32 -20.54
N ILE A 4 34.12 25.31 -19.67
CA ILE A 4 33.33 24.09 -19.83
C ILE A 4 32.26 24.15 -18.74
N VAL A 5 31.09 24.61 -19.16
CA VAL A 5 29.83 24.49 -18.41
C VAL A 5 29.49 23.01 -18.38
N THR A 6 29.80 22.34 -17.27
CA THR A 6 29.32 20.98 -17.02
C THR A 6 27.83 21.08 -16.71
N ARG A 7 27.04 20.78 -17.73
CA ARG A 7 25.58 20.66 -17.69
C ARG A 7 25.22 19.64 -16.62
N SER A 8 24.49 20.09 -15.60
CA SER A 8 23.90 19.24 -14.56
C SER A 8 23.12 18.09 -15.19
N THR A 9 23.65 16.88 -15.09
CA THR A 9 22.85 15.67 -15.26
C THR A 9 21.96 15.61 -14.03
N VAL A 10 20.71 16.05 -14.17
CA VAL A 10 19.65 15.76 -13.22
C VAL A 10 19.47 14.24 -13.28
N GLU A 11 20.17 13.54 -12.40
CA GLU A 11 19.81 12.19 -12.02
C GLU A 11 18.45 12.28 -11.33
N THR A 12 17.38 12.24 -12.12
CA THR A 12 16.05 11.92 -11.62
C THR A 12 16.12 10.46 -11.18
N GLY A 13 16.63 10.26 -9.95
CA GLY A 13 16.78 8.99 -9.28
C GLY A 13 15.42 8.33 -9.09
N SER A 14 14.93 7.71 -10.16
CA SER A 14 13.85 6.76 -10.12
C SER A 14 14.40 5.53 -9.42
N ARG A 15 14.41 5.56 -8.08
CA ARG A 15 14.73 4.38 -7.28
C ARG A 15 13.92 3.21 -7.85
N PRO A 16 14.56 2.09 -8.21
CA PRO A 16 13.81 0.90 -8.57
C PRO A 16 12.91 0.61 -7.37
N VAL A 17 11.61 0.55 -7.62
CA VAL A 17 10.69 0.02 -6.63
C VAL A 17 11.20 -1.38 -6.37
N SER A 18 11.71 -1.61 -5.17
CA SER A 18 12.13 -2.95 -4.80
C SER A 18 10.93 -3.85 -5.06
N LEU A 19 11.14 -4.92 -5.81
CA LEU A 19 10.11 -5.92 -6.06
C LEU A 19 9.57 -6.53 -4.75
N LEU A 20 10.19 -6.23 -3.60
CA LEU A 20 9.78 -6.65 -2.26
C LEU A 20 8.98 -5.57 -1.50
N ALA A 21 8.94 -4.32 -2.00
CA ALA A 21 8.27 -3.22 -1.31
C ALA A 21 6.76 -3.44 -1.19
N TRP A 22 6.12 -4.02 -2.22
CA TRP A 22 4.69 -4.35 -2.17
C TRP A 22 4.40 -5.48 -1.17
N GLN A 23 5.31 -6.45 -1.01
CA GLN A 23 5.17 -7.54 -0.04
C GLN A 23 5.13 -6.99 1.38
N HIS A 24 6.09 -6.11 1.71
CA HIS A 24 6.13 -5.44 3.00
C HIS A 24 4.86 -4.61 3.28
N GLU A 25 4.33 -3.89 2.28
CA GLU A 25 3.09 -3.14 2.47
C GLU A 25 1.88 -4.06 2.71
N ILE A 26 1.78 -5.18 1.99
CA ILE A 26 0.74 -6.19 2.22
C ILE A 26 0.86 -6.79 3.62
N GLU A 27 2.06 -7.17 4.05
CA GLU A 27 2.32 -7.68 5.40
C GLU A 27 1.87 -6.68 6.48
N SER A 28 2.20 -5.39 6.31
CA SER A 28 1.73 -4.33 7.21
C SER A 28 0.20 -4.22 7.25
N LEU A 29 -0.47 -4.27 6.09
CA LEU A 29 -1.94 -4.22 6.04
C LEU A 29 -2.58 -5.43 6.73
N TYR A 30 -2.02 -6.63 6.54
CA TYR A 30 -2.47 -7.83 7.25
C TYR A 30 -2.28 -7.71 8.76
N ASN A 31 -1.12 -7.21 9.22
CA ASN A 31 -0.88 -7.01 10.66
C ASN A 31 -1.90 -6.06 11.28
N ILE A 32 -2.22 -4.96 10.60
CA ILE A 32 -3.24 -4.00 11.03
C ILE A 32 -4.62 -4.66 11.04
N TYR A 33 -4.97 -5.42 10.01
CA TYR A 33 -6.25 -6.14 9.93
C TYR A 33 -6.45 -7.05 11.15
N TYR A 34 -5.45 -7.87 11.48
CA TYR A 34 -5.51 -8.80 12.63
C TYR A 34 -5.52 -8.08 13.98
N LEU A 35 -4.85 -6.94 14.09
CA LEU A 35 -4.93 -6.10 15.29
C LEU A 35 -6.36 -5.60 15.49
N ILE A 36 -6.99 -5.08 14.44
CA ILE A 36 -8.38 -4.61 14.51
C ILE A 36 -9.33 -5.77 14.82
N ASP A 37 -9.10 -6.94 14.20
CA ASP A 37 -9.90 -8.14 14.46
C ASP A 37 -9.81 -8.57 15.92
N SER A 38 -8.60 -8.54 16.49
CA SER A 38 -8.37 -8.81 17.89
C SER A 38 -9.05 -7.78 18.81
N LEU A 39 -9.03 -6.49 18.45
CA LEU A 39 -9.69 -5.43 19.23
C LEU A 39 -11.22 -5.56 19.20
N LEU A 40 -11.79 -5.94 18.05
CA LEU A 40 -13.23 -6.17 17.87
C LEU A 40 -13.70 -7.48 18.51
N GLY A 41 -12.86 -8.52 18.51
CA GLY A 41 -13.14 -9.83 19.07
C GLY A 41 -12.94 -9.90 20.58
N GLN A 42 -12.13 -9.01 21.15
CA GLN A 42 -12.10 -8.81 22.59
C GLN A 42 -13.44 -8.24 23.05
N SER A 43 -13.97 -8.75 24.17
CA SER A 43 -15.16 -8.21 24.84
C SER A 43 -14.92 -6.83 25.50
N LEU A 44 -14.05 -6.02 24.90
CA LEU A 44 -13.94 -4.61 25.15
C LEU A 44 -15.27 -3.98 24.77
N ARG A 45 -15.91 -3.28 25.70
CA ARG A 45 -17.07 -2.44 25.41
C ARG A 45 -16.61 -1.20 24.66
N LEU A 46 -16.17 -1.39 23.42
CA LEU A 46 -15.84 -0.29 22.52
C LEU A 46 -17.10 0.53 22.28
N PRO A 47 -17.00 1.86 22.23
CA PRO A 47 -18.09 2.70 21.75
C PRO A 47 -18.56 2.23 20.37
N ALA A 48 -19.86 2.37 20.09
CA ALA A 48 -20.44 1.97 18.80
C ALA A 48 -19.72 2.66 17.63
N GLU A 49 -19.43 3.97 17.77
CA GLU A 49 -18.68 4.74 16.78
C GLU A 49 -17.27 4.17 16.52
N THR A 50 -16.56 3.76 17.57
CA THR A 50 -15.22 3.14 17.45
C THR A 50 -15.32 1.79 16.75
N THR A 51 -16.33 1.00 17.10
CA THR A 51 -16.60 -0.31 16.48
C THR A 51 -16.86 -0.17 14.98
N ASP A 52 -17.70 0.80 14.59
CA ASP A 52 -18.02 1.06 13.19
C ASP A 52 -16.80 1.55 12.41
N ARG A 53 -15.98 2.45 13.00
CA ARG A 53 -14.72 2.90 12.40
C ARG A 53 -13.76 1.73 12.15
N TYR A 54 -13.62 0.83 13.11
CA TYR A 54 -12.76 -0.34 13.00
C TYR A 54 -13.24 -1.34 11.94
N ARG A 55 -14.55 -1.61 11.88
CA ARG A 55 -15.13 -2.45 10.82
C ARG A 55 -14.96 -1.83 9.43
N ASN A 56 -15.18 -0.54 9.29
CA ASN A 56 -14.96 0.18 8.04
C ASN A 56 -13.48 0.12 7.61
N LEU A 57 -12.56 0.26 8.57
CA LEU A 57 -11.13 0.14 8.31
C LEU A 57 -10.75 -1.28 7.86
N GLN A 58 -11.23 -2.32 8.54
CA GLN A 58 -11.03 -3.72 8.10
C GLN A 58 -11.53 -3.96 6.69
N TRP A 59 -12.73 -3.48 6.37
CA TRP A 59 -13.29 -3.62 5.02
C TRP A 59 -12.41 -2.93 3.97
N LEU A 60 -11.94 -1.72 4.25
CA LEU A 60 -11.08 -0.96 3.34
C LEU A 60 -9.72 -1.64 3.11
N LEU A 61 -9.13 -2.21 4.17
CA LEU A 61 -7.89 -3.00 4.10
C LEU A 61 -8.08 -4.20 3.16
N MET A 62 -9.12 -5.01 3.37
CA MET A 62 -9.38 -6.20 2.57
C MET A 62 -9.66 -5.83 1.11
N LYS A 63 -10.51 -4.83 0.85
CA LYS A 63 -10.86 -4.41 -0.51
C LYS A 63 -9.67 -3.91 -1.31
N THR A 64 -8.74 -3.23 -0.65
CA THR A 64 -7.51 -2.75 -1.30
C THR A 64 -6.63 -3.92 -1.74
N VAL A 65 -6.50 -4.96 -0.90
CA VAL A 65 -5.73 -6.16 -1.24
C VAL A 65 -6.43 -6.98 -2.33
N GLU A 66 -7.74 -7.16 -2.25
CA GLU A 66 -8.52 -7.85 -3.30
C GLU A 66 -8.37 -7.17 -4.67
N GLN A 67 -8.49 -5.84 -4.71
CA GLN A 67 -8.32 -5.06 -5.93
C GLN A 67 -6.89 -5.19 -6.49
N PHE A 68 -5.88 -5.16 -5.62
CA PHE A 68 -4.49 -5.37 -6.03
C PHE A 68 -4.29 -6.74 -6.69
N LEU A 69 -4.81 -7.80 -6.07
CA LEU A 69 -4.68 -9.16 -6.61
C LEU A 69 -5.41 -9.31 -7.95
N ALA A 70 -6.63 -8.79 -8.06
CA ALA A 70 -7.39 -8.84 -9.31
C ALA A 70 -6.68 -8.11 -10.45
N GLU A 71 -6.13 -6.92 -10.18
CA GLU A 71 -5.37 -6.15 -11.16
C GLU A 71 -4.04 -6.84 -11.54
N MET A 72 -3.40 -7.57 -10.62
CA MET A 72 -2.20 -8.36 -10.90
C MET A 72 -2.50 -9.60 -11.75
N ASP A 73 -3.62 -10.28 -11.50
CA ASP A 73 -4.07 -11.44 -12.28
C ASP A 73 -4.43 -11.02 -13.71
N GLU A 74 -5.18 -9.92 -13.87
CA GLU A 74 -5.54 -9.36 -15.18
C GLU A 74 -4.30 -8.99 -16.01
N GLN A 75 -3.27 -8.39 -15.39
CA GLN A 75 -2.00 -8.09 -16.05
C GLN A 75 -1.18 -9.33 -16.38
N THR A 76 -1.40 -10.45 -15.68
CA THR A 76 -0.74 -11.72 -15.98
C THR A 76 -1.33 -12.39 -17.23
N GLU A 77 -2.64 -12.20 -17.46
CA GLU A 77 -3.38 -12.76 -18.59
C GLU A 77 -3.26 -11.94 -19.90
N LEU A 78 -3.14 -10.61 -19.83
CA LEU A 78 -3.23 -9.69 -20.99
C LEU A 78 -1.92 -9.38 -21.76
N ASP A 79 -0.85 -10.13 -21.52
CA ASP A 79 0.49 -9.96 -22.09
C ASP A 79 1.39 -8.93 -21.34
N LYS A 80 2.56 -9.43 -20.94
CA LYS A 80 3.31 -9.07 -19.72
C LYS A 80 4.37 -8.01 -19.97
N SER A 81 3.94 -6.78 -20.22
CA SER A 81 4.88 -5.65 -20.26
C SER A 81 5.37 -5.34 -18.83
N GLN A 82 6.64 -5.66 -18.53
CA GLN A 82 7.30 -5.31 -17.26
C GLN A 82 7.10 -3.84 -16.82
N PRO A 83 7.12 -2.84 -17.73
CA PRO A 83 6.83 -1.45 -17.38
C PRO A 83 5.44 -1.26 -16.77
N THR A 84 4.42 -1.93 -17.30
CA THR A 84 3.02 -1.81 -16.87
C THR A 84 2.81 -2.44 -15.49
N THR A 85 3.37 -3.62 -15.25
CA THR A 85 3.35 -4.26 -13.92
C THR A 85 4.06 -3.39 -12.87
N MET A 86 5.19 -2.78 -13.22
CA MET A 86 5.94 -1.92 -12.31
C MET A 86 5.17 -0.64 -11.94
N GLU A 87 4.43 -0.06 -12.89
CA GLU A 87 3.57 1.10 -12.65
C GLU A 87 2.37 0.74 -11.74
N LEU A 88 1.76 -0.43 -11.98
CA LEU A 88 0.69 -0.96 -11.13
C LEU A 88 1.17 -1.16 -9.69
N LEU A 89 2.34 -1.79 -9.51
CA LEU A 89 2.98 -1.96 -8.19
C LEU A 89 3.23 -0.62 -7.50
N ARG A 90 3.72 0.41 -8.21
CA ARG A 90 3.94 1.76 -7.64
C ARG A 90 2.65 2.38 -7.11
N LYS A 91 1.58 2.30 -7.90
CA LYS A 91 0.27 2.84 -7.55
C LYS A 91 -0.25 2.16 -6.30
N HIS A 92 -0.22 0.82 -6.26
CA HIS A 92 -0.70 0.05 -5.11
C HIS A 92 0.14 0.28 -3.86
N ILE A 93 1.47 0.28 -3.94
CA ILE A 93 2.33 0.64 -2.79
C ILE A 93 1.95 2.01 -2.22
N THR A 94 1.65 2.99 -3.07
CA THR A 94 1.25 4.33 -2.61
C THR A 94 -0.09 4.30 -1.88
N ILE A 95 -1.07 3.55 -2.40
CA ILE A 95 -2.38 3.37 -1.77
C ILE A 95 -2.23 2.66 -0.42
N MET A 96 -1.50 1.55 -0.38
CA MET A 96 -1.27 0.75 0.83
C MET A 96 -0.55 1.56 1.91
N LYS A 97 0.48 2.36 1.55
CA LYS A 97 1.15 3.28 2.49
C LYS A 97 0.20 4.31 3.10
N ARG A 98 -0.67 4.91 2.28
CA ARG A 98 -1.67 5.88 2.76
C ARG A 98 -2.67 5.21 3.69
N LEU A 99 -3.07 3.99 3.37
CA LEU A 99 -3.99 3.21 4.17
C LEU A 99 -3.36 2.79 5.50
N ASN A 100 -2.09 2.36 5.50
CA ASN A 100 -1.32 2.09 6.72
C ASN A 100 -1.21 3.35 7.60
N ALA A 101 -0.93 4.52 7.02
CA ALA A 101 -0.87 5.78 7.76
C ALA A 101 -2.24 6.15 8.39
N TYR A 102 -3.32 6.01 7.62
CA TYR A 102 -4.67 6.25 8.11
C TYR A 102 -5.05 5.27 9.23
N ALA A 103 -4.74 3.99 9.06
CA ALA A 103 -5.00 2.97 10.07
C ALA A 103 -4.27 3.26 11.39
N ASN A 104 -2.98 3.62 11.32
CA ASN A 104 -2.22 4.00 12.50
C ASN A 104 -2.80 5.22 13.22
N MET A 105 -3.34 6.20 12.49
CA MET A 105 -4.02 7.37 13.08
C MET A 105 -5.36 6.98 13.75
N VAL A 106 -6.08 5.99 13.22
CA VAL A 106 -7.34 5.51 13.80
C VAL A 106 -7.09 4.62 15.03
N LEU A 107 -5.91 4.00 15.12
CA LEU A 107 -5.51 3.11 16.20
C LEU A 107 -4.71 3.79 17.32
N SER A 108 -4.18 5.00 17.10
CA SER A 108 -3.50 5.83 18.10
C SER A 108 -4.47 6.61 18.97
#